data_AF-A0A1G1H5X9-F1
#
_entry.id   AF-A0A1G1H5X9-F1
#
_cell.length_a   1.000
_cell.length_b   1.000
_cell.length_c   1.000
_cell.angle_alpha   90.00
_cell.angle_beta   90.00
_cell.angle_gamma   90.00
#
_symmetry.space_group_name_H-M   'P 1'
#
loop_
_entity.id
_entity.type
_entity.pdbx_description
1 polymer ?
#
loop_
_entity_poly.entity_id
_entity_poly.type
_entity_poly.pdbx_seq_one_letter_code
_entity_poly.pdbx_strand_id
1 'polypeptide(L)'
;TLKQKLQDFVKNIIVLHGGMKTTVRKEMITKLAEIPDTEERLIIATGQYIGEGFDDPRLDTLFLAMPFSFKGKMVQYAGRLHRQYRGKTEIRIYDYVDANIPVLLRMHKRRLRAYKALGYEEIIP
;
A
#
# COMPACT_ATOMS: atom_id res chain seq x y z
N THR A 1 -13.57 12.21 -4.68
CA THR A 1 -12.87 11.20 -3.85
C THR A 1 -11.46 10.98 -4.38
N LEU A 2 -10.56 10.31 -3.64
CA LEU A 2 -9.20 10.02 -4.14
C LEU A 2 -9.22 9.25 -5.46
N LYS A 3 -10.11 8.26 -5.60
CA LYS A 3 -10.33 7.52 -6.85
C LYS A 3 -10.59 8.45 -8.04
N GLN A 4 -11.53 9.39 -7.91
CA GLN A 4 -11.90 10.30 -8.99
C GLN A 4 -10.73 11.19 -9.42
N LYS A 5 -9.87 11.59 -8.48
CA LYS A 5 -8.69 12.41 -8.79
C LYS A 5 -7.59 11.64 -9.54
N LEU A 6 -7.62 10.30 -9.47
CA LEU A 6 -6.59 9.43 -10.05
C LEU A 6 -7.07 8.68 -11.30
N GLN A 7 -8.36 8.75 -11.63
CA GLN A 7 -8.97 7.97 -12.71
C GLN A 7 -8.40 8.30 -14.10
N ASP A 8 -7.90 9.52 -14.30
CA ASP A 8 -7.32 9.96 -15.57
C ASP A 8 -5.82 9.61 -15.67
N PHE A 9 -5.23 9.07 -14.59
CA PHE A 9 -3.79 8.74 -14.50
C PHE A 9 -3.52 7.23 -14.44
N VAL A 10 -4.52 6.42 -14.06
CA VAL A 10 -4.37 4.97 -13.88
C VAL A 10 -5.60 4.27 -14.44
N LYS A 11 -5.40 3.37 -15.40
CA LYS A 11 -6.47 2.61 -16.04
C LYS A 11 -7.28 1.76 -15.05
N ASN A 12 -6.59 1.01 -14.18
CA ASN A 12 -7.24 0.06 -13.27
C ASN A 12 -7.13 0.52 -11.81
N ILE A 13 -8.23 1.03 -11.24
CA ILE A 13 -8.28 1.45 -9.82
C ILE A 13 -9.24 0.57 -9.04
N ILE A 14 -8.70 -0.15 -8.06
CA ILE A 14 -9.44 -1.00 -7.12
C ILE A 14 -9.53 -0.30 -5.77
N VAL A 15 -10.73 -0.18 -5.21
CA VAL A 15 -10.95 0.48 -3.92
C VAL A 15 -11.45 -0.52 -2.89
N LEU A 16 -10.77 -0.61 -1.75
CA LEU A 16 -11.06 -1.56 -0.66
C LEU A 16 -11.10 -0.83 0.70
N HIS A 17 -12.28 -0.68 1.30
CA HIS A 17 -12.41 0.02 2.56
C HIS A 17 -13.40 -0.64 3.53
N GLY A 18 -13.37 -0.17 4.79
CA GLY A 18 -14.28 -0.60 5.85
C GLY A 18 -15.73 -0.29 5.49
N GLY A 19 -16.65 -1.17 5.86
CA GLY A 19 -18.08 -0.99 5.58
C GLY A 19 -18.53 -1.46 4.18
N MET A 20 -17.63 -1.97 3.33
CA MET A 20 -18.04 -2.63 2.09
C MET A 20 -18.76 -3.95 2.36
N LYS A 21 -19.87 -4.18 1.66
CA LYS A 21 -20.56 -5.48 1.62
C LYS A 21 -19.60 -6.56 1.11
N THR A 22 -19.70 -7.75 1.68
CA THR A 22 -18.85 -8.90 1.31
C THR A 22 -18.91 -9.22 -0.18
N THR A 23 -20.07 -9.09 -0.81
CA THR A 23 -20.26 -9.32 -2.26
C THR A 23 -19.45 -8.34 -3.10
N VAL A 24 -19.58 -7.04 -2.82
CA VAL A 24 -18.83 -5.98 -3.53
C VAL A 24 -17.32 -6.15 -3.32
N ARG A 25 -16.91 -6.54 -2.11
CA ARG A 25 -15.49 -6.82 -1.82
C ARG A 25 -14.97 -7.96 -2.70
N LYS A 26 -15.71 -9.07 -2.79
CA LYS A 26 -15.33 -10.21 -3.65
C LYS A 26 -15.23 -9.78 -5.11
N GLU A 27 -16.18 -9.00 -5.60
CA GLU A 27 -16.15 -8.45 -6.96
C GLU A 27 -14.89 -7.60 -7.23
N MET A 28 -14.49 -6.73 -6.29
CA MET A 28 -13.27 -5.93 -6.43
C MET A 28 -12.00 -6.78 -6.43
N ILE A 29 -11.96 -7.87 -5.64
CA ILE A 29 -10.83 -8.81 -5.64
C ILE A 29 -10.78 -9.59 -6.95
N THR A 30 -11.93 -10.04 -7.47
CA THR A 30 -12.01 -10.69 -8.78
C THR A 30 -11.52 -9.76 -9.88
N LYS A 31 -11.99 -8.50 -9.91
CA LYS A 31 -11.51 -7.49 -10.86
C LYS A 31 -10.01 -7.27 -10.76
N LEU A 32 -9.44 -7.24 -9.55
CA LEU A 32 -7.99 -7.13 -9.36
C LEU A 32 -7.22 -8.31 -10.00
N ALA A 33 -7.74 -9.53 -9.84
CA ALA A 33 -7.14 -10.74 -10.39
C ALA A 33 -7.24 -10.81 -11.93
N GLU A 34 -8.27 -10.21 -12.53
CA GLU A 34 -8.49 -10.17 -13.98
C GLU A 34 -7.61 -9.15 -14.72
N ILE A 35 -7.01 -8.19 -14.02
CA ILE A 35 -6.13 -7.19 -14.65
C ILE A 35 -4.90 -7.90 -15.23
N PRO A 36 -4.59 -7.74 -16.53
CA PRO A 36 -3.40 -8.34 -17.14
C PRO A 36 -2.10 -7.78 -16.57
N ASP A 37 -1.03 -8.55 -16.63
CA ASP A 37 0.31 -8.13 -16.15
C ASP A 37 0.83 -6.87 -16.86
N THR A 38 0.44 -6.68 -18.11
CA THR A 38 0.84 -5.56 -18.97
C THR A 38 0.12 -4.24 -18.66
N GLU A 39 -0.86 -4.24 -17.76
CA GLU A 39 -1.63 -3.04 -17.44
C GLU A 39 -1.34 -2.54 -16.03
N GLU A 40 -1.25 -1.21 -15.87
CA GLU A 40 -1.08 -0.64 -14.54
C GLU A 40 -2.30 -0.87 -13.64
N ARG A 41 -2.05 -0.96 -12.34
CA ARG A 41 -3.10 -1.11 -11.32
C ARG A 41 -2.77 -0.33 -10.05
N LEU A 42 -3.77 0.35 -9.52
CA LEU A 42 -3.71 1.07 -8.24
C LEU A 42 -4.75 0.50 -7.29
N ILE A 43 -4.31 0.15 -6.08
CA ILE A 43 -5.20 -0.25 -5.00
C ILE A 43 -5.26 0.86 -3.97
N ILE A 44 -6.46 1.41 -3.76
CA ILE A 44 -6.73 2.37 -2.70
C ILE A 44 -7.39 1.60 -1.56
N ALA A 45 -6.65 1.41 -0.46
CA ALA A 45 -7.14 0.62 0.65
C ALA A 45 -7.00 1.31 2.01
N THR A 46 -7.97 1.09 2.92
CA THR A 46 -7.77 1.42 4.33
C THR A 46 -6.96 0.34 5.03
N GLY A 47 -6.33 0.67 6.14
CA GLY A 47 -5.25 -0.16 6.68
C GLY A 47 -5.61 -1.60 7.06
N GLN A 48 -6.86 -1.90 7.39
CA GLN A 48 -7.29 -3.28 7.65
C GLN A 48 -7.18 -4.17 6.40
N TYR A 49 -7.42 -3.60 5.21
CA TYR A 49 -7.46 -4.35 3.96
C TYR A 49 -6.10 -4.56 3.32
N ILE A 50 -5.13 -3.67 3.58
CA ILE A 50 -3.73 -3.92 3.26
C ILE A 50 -3.16 -5.05 4.17
N GLY A 51 -3.77 -5.33 5.33
CA GLY A 51 -3.34 -6.43 6.21
C GLY A 51 -3.86 -7.79 5.76
N GLU A 52 -5.14 -7.89 5.42
CA GLU A 52 -5.86 -9.19 5.26
C GLU A 52 -6.76 -9.27 4.02
N GLY A 53 -6.91 -8.20 3.25
CA GLY A 53 -8.07 -8.02 2.35
C GLY A 53 -7.92 -8.48 0.90
N PHE A 54 -6.70 -8.67 0.40
CA PHE A 54 -6.42 -9.10 -0.97
C PHE A 54 -5.01 -9.68 -1.05
N ASP A 55 -4.67 -10.34 -2.15
CA ASP A 55 -3.32 -10.82 -2.41
C ASP A 55 -2.94 -10.58 -3.87
N ASP A 56 -1.98 -9.68 -4.09
CA ASP A 56 -1.46 -9.38 -5.42
C ASP A 56 0.07 -9.27 -5.35
N PRO A 57 0.82 -10.35 -5.69
CA PRO A 57 2.28 -10.36 -5.62
C PRO A 57 2.94 -9.38 -6.59
N ARG A 58 2.18 -8.82 -7.54
CA ARG A 58 2.67 -7.85 -8.54
C ARG A 58 2.94 -6.48 -7.95
N LEU A 59 2.43 -6.18 -6.75
CA LEU A 59 2.60 -4.87 -6.12
C LEU A 59 4.04 -4.64 -5.67
N ASP A 60 4.67 -3.61 -6.20
CA ASP A 60 6.04 -3.19 -5.87
C ASP A 60 6.09 -1.88 -5.05
N THR A 61 5.01 -1.10 -5.04
CA THR A 61 5.03 0.25 -4.48
C THR A 61 3.90 0.46 -3.47
N LEU A 62 4.24 1.07 -2.33
CA LEU A 62 3.28 1.50 -1.31
C LEU A 62 3.37 3.00 -1.07
N PHE A 63 2.24 3.68 -1.23
CA PHE A 63 2.05 5.05 -0.77
C PHE A 63 1.41 5.05 0.61
N LEU A 64 2.19 5.34 1.64
CA LEU A 64 1.71 5.40 3.01
C LEU A 64 1.20 6.79 3.36
N ALA A 65 -0.09 7.01 3.10
CA ALA A 65 -0.77 8.29 3.34
C ALA A 65 -1.54 8.35 4.68
N MET A 66 -1.29 7.43 5.61
CA MET A 66 -1.97 7.39 6.91
C MET A 66 -1.00 7.25 8.08
N PRO A 67 -1.21 7.97 9.20
CA PRO A 67 -0.31 7.93 10.33
C PRO A 67 -0.55 6.66 11.17
N PHE A 68 0.38 5.71 11.13
CA PHE A 68 0.43 4.60 12.09
C PHE A 68 1.86 4.35 12.58
N SER A 69 2.02 3.70 13.73
CA SER A 69 3.34 3.39 14.30
C SER A 69 3.54 1.93 14.71
N PHE A 70 2.53 1.08 14.52
CA PHE A 70 2.60 -0.32 14.91
C PHE A 70 3.49 -1.11 13.96
N LYS A 71 4.62 -1.62 14.46
CA LYS A 71 5.63 -2.35 13.67
C LYS A 71 5.01 -3.55 12.92
N GLY A 72 4.15 -4.34 13.58
CA GLY A 72 3.55 -5.53 12.97
C GLY A 72 2.78 -5.21 11.69
N LYS A 73 2.03 -4.10 11.67
CA LYS A 73 1.30 -3.64 10.49
C LYS A 73 2.23 -3.23 9.36
N MET A 74 3.37 -2.60 9.67
CA MET A 74 4.37 -2.27 8.64
C MET A 74 5.03 -3.53 8.06
N VAL A 75 5.36 -4.50 8.90
CA VAL A 75 5.90 -5.80 8.44
C VAL A 75 4.90 -6.51 7.53
N GLN A 76 3.60 -6.51 7.88
CA GLN A 76 2.56 -7.08 7.04
C GLN A 76 2.49 -6.37 5.67
N TYR A 77 2.54 -5.04 5.65
CA TYR A 77 2.43 -4.27 4.40
C TYR A 77 3.63 -4.48 3.50
N ALA A 78 4.84 -4.33 4.05
CA ALA A 78 6.07 -4.59 3.31
C ALA A 78 6.13 -6.05 2.84
N GLY A 79 5.65 -7.00 3.66
CA GLY A 79 5.56 -8.41 3.29
C GLY A 79 4.73 -8.66 2.03
N ARG A 80 3.69 -7.86 1.76
CA ARG A 80 2.93 -7.95 0.51
C ARG A 80 3.74 -7.48 -0.69
N LEU A 81 4.53 -6.42 -0.50
CA LEU A 81 5.45 -5.95 -1.54
C LEU A 81 6.62 -6.91 -1.74
N HIS A 82 7.07 -7.64 -0.72
CA HIS A 82 8.24 -8.52 -0.81
C HIS A 82 7.94 -9.85 -1.55
N ARG A 83 6.69 -10.10 -1.92
CA ARG A 83 6.34 -11.29 -2.69
C ARG A 83 7.04 -11.26 -4.05
N GLN A 84 7.69 -12.36 -4.40
CA GLN A 84 8.36 -12.51 -5.68
C GLN A 84 7.33 -12.55 -6.80
N TYR A 85 7.63 -11.84 -7.88
CA TYR A 85 6.86 -11.85 -9.11
C TYR A 85 7.77 -11.55 -10.30
N ARG A 86 7.45 -12.09 -11.47
CA ARG A 86 8.25 -11.87 -12.69
C ARG A 86 8.23 -10.38 -13.05
N GLY A 87 9.41 -9.83 -13.36
CA GLY A 87 9.56 -8.43 -13.78
C GLY A 87 9.63 -7.42 -12.63
N LYS A 88 9.53 -7.87 -11.37
CA LYS A 88 9.67 -7.02 -10.19
C LYS A 88 11.15 -6.79 -9.88
N THR A 89 11.62 -5.57 -10.11
CA THR A 89 13.05 -5.20 -9.98
C THR A 89 13.36 -4.45 -8.69
N GLU A 90 12.38 -3.75 -8.13
CA GLU A 90 12.55 -2.93 -6.94
C GLU A 90 11.26 -2.86 -6.12
N ILE A 91 11.38 -2.44 -4.87
CA ILE A 91 10.24 -2.22 -3.96
C ILE A 91 10.39 -0.84 -3.35
N ARG A 92 9.33 -0.02 -3.42
CA ARG A 92 9.35 1.37 -2.94
C ARG A 92 8.24 1.64 -1.94
N ILE A 93 8.58 2.37 -0.87
CA ILE A 93 7.61 2.90 0.08
C ILE A 93 7.77 4.42 0.11
N TYR A 94 6.71 5.13 -0.28
CA TYR A 94 6.59 6.57 -0.09
C TYR A 94 5.85 6.84 1.22
N ASP A 95 6.59 7.22 2.27
CA ASP A 95 6.03 7.57 3.59
C ASP A 95 5.76 9.08 3.65
N TYR A 96 4.49 9.48 3.66
CA TYR A 96 4.12 10.88 3.80
C TYR A 96 4.20 11.32 5.27
N VAL A 97 5.00 12.35 5.55
CA VAL A 97 5.35 12.77 6.92
C VAL A 97 4.95 14.21 7.19
N ASP A 98 4.05 14.39 8.15
CA ASP A 98 3.71 15.70 8.72
C ASP A 98 4.66 16.04 9.89
N ALA A 99 5.86 16.51 9.58
CA ALA A 99 6.91 16.78 10.58
C ALA A 99 6.54 17.87 11.59
N ASN A 100 5.65 18.79 11.23
CA ASN A 100 5.18 19.89 12.08
C ASN A 100 4.24 19.43 13.20
N ILE A 101 3.75 18.18 13.16
CA ILE A 101 2.86 17.62 14.17
C ILE A 101 3.65 16.63 15.02
N PRO A 102 4.00 16.96 16.29
CA PRO A 102 4.93 16.17 17.10
C PRO A 102 4.56 14.69 17.28
N VAL A 103 3.26 14.39 17.37
CA VAL A 103 2.79 12.99 17.48
C VAL A 103 3.05 12.22 16.17
N LEU A 104 2.82 12.83 15.01
CA LEU A 104 3.03 12.19 13.71
C LEU A 104 4.52 11.99 13.40
N LEU A 105 5.35 12.97 13.76
CA LEU A 105 6.81 12.84 13.68
C LEU A 105 7.31 11.67 14.55
N ARG A 106 6.78 11.50 15.76
CA ARG A 106 7.13 10.36 16.63
C ARG A 106 6.71 9.02 16.02
N MET A 107 5.56 8.97 15.35
CA MET A 107 5.10 7.79 14.64
C MET A 107 6.01 7.45 13.46
N HIS A 108 6.40 8.45 12.66
CA HIS A 108 7.37 8.28 11.57
C HIS A 108 8.73 7.75 12.06
N LYS A 109 9.29 8.32 13.14
CA LYS A 109 10.53 7.80 13.75
C LYS A 109 10.45 6.32 14.17
N ARG A 110 9.25 5.84 14.55
CA ARG A 110 9.02 4.40 14.82
C ARG A 110 8.96 3.59 13.52
N ARG A 111 8.39 4.13 12.45
CA ARG A 111 8.37 3.49 11.12
C ARG A 111 9.78 3.38 10.53
N LEU A 112 10.63 4.41 10.66
CA LEU A 112 12.05 4.34 10.22
C LEU A 112 12.79 3.14 10.81
N ARG A 113 12.58 2.85 12.10
CA ARG A 113 13.17 1.65 12.74
C ARG A 113 12.63 0.34 12.14
N ALA A 114 11.36 0.31 11.74
CA ALA A 114 10.76 -0.84 11.09
C ALA A 114 11.30 -1.01 9.66
N TYR A 115 11.41 0.07 8.88
CA TYR A 115 12.01 0.08 7.54
C TYR A 115 13.44 -0.46 7.56
N LYS A 116 14.28 0.07 8.46
CA LYS A 116 15.66 -0.41 8.62
C LYS A 116 15.72 -1.90 8.97
N ALA A 117 14.85 -2.37 9.86
CA ALA A 117 14.78 -3.78 10.24
C ALA A 117 14.29 -4.70 9.09
N LEU A 118 13.60 -4.14 8.10
CA LEU A 118 13.12 -4.83 6.90
C LEU A 118 14.10 -4.74 5.72
N GLY A 119 15.24 -4.06 5.90
CA GLY A 119 16.28 -3.88 4.87
C GLY A 119 16.02 -2.73 3.90
N TYR A 120 15.08 -1.83 4.19
CA TYR A 120 14.88 -0.63 3.38
C TYR A 120 15.95 0.41 3.67
N GLU A 121 16.37 1.09 2.61
CA GLU A 121 17.23 2.26 2.66
C GLU A 121 16.39 3.53 2.47
N GLU A 122 16.69 4.55 3.27
CA GLU A 122 16.02 5.84 3.18
C GLU A 122 16.68 6.67 2.08
N ILE A 123 15.87 7.11 1.12
CA ILE A 123 16.29 8.08 0.09
C ILE A 123 15.60 9.39 0.43
N ILE A 124 16.39 10.36 0.88
CA ILE A 124 15.91 11.73 1.10
C ILE A 124 16.15 12.48 -0.23
N PRO A 125 15.09 12.91 -0.93
CA PRO A 125 15.21 13.68 -2.16
C PRO A 125 15.76 15.09 -1.94
#